data_AF-A0A9X9WIV0-F1
#
_entry.id   AF-A0A9X9WIV0-F1
#
_cell.length_a   1.000
_cell.length_b   1.000
_cell.length_c   1.000
_cell.angle_alpha   90.00
_cell.angle_beta   90.00
_cell.angle_gamma   90.00
#
_symmetry.space_group_name_H-M   'P 1'
#
loop_
_entity.id
_entity.type
_entity.pdbx_description
1 polymer ?
#
loop_
_entity_poly.entity_id
_entity_poly.type
_entity_poly.pdbx_seq_one_letter_code
_entity_poly.pdbx_strand_id
1 'polypeptide(L)' 'MAEDVELRPGAGRELVEQNCNSCHTSAYVQMNSAFLNEAGWTAEVNKMVNVFHAPVPPEDIPRIIAYLTAQYGAR' A
#
# COMPACT_ATOMS: atom_id res chain seq x y z
N MET A 1 21.09 -5.35 -2.68
CA MET A 1 19.84 -5.21 -3.45
C MET A 1 18.76 -5.00 -2.41
N ALA A 2 18.02 -3.89 -2.42
CA ALA A 2 16.85 -3.81 -1.53
C ALA A 2 15.82 -4.77 -2.11
N GLU A 3 15.72 -5.97 -1.53
CA GLU A 3 14.78 -6.99 -1.98
C GLU A 3 13.36 -6.46 -1.79
N ASP A 4 12.54 -6.61 -2.83
CA ASP A 4 11.10 -6.42 -2.73
C ASP A 4 10.61 -7.43 -1.70
N VAL A 5 9.96 -6.96 -0.64
CA VAL A 5 9.53 -7.85 0.44
C VAL A 5 8.22 -8.49 0.03
N GLU A 6 8.12 -9.80 0.19
CA GLU A 6 6.90 -10.54 -0.12
C GLU A 6 5.74 -10.00 0.74
N LEU A 7 4.68 -9.58 0.05
CA LEU A 7 3.49 -9.05 0.69
C LEU A 7 2.63 -10.18 1.27
N ARG A 8 1.99 -9.95 2.41
CA ARG A 8 1.15 -10.92 3.11
C ARG A 8 0.03 -11.38 2.18
N PRO A 9 -0.28 -12.69 2.12
CA PRO A 9 -1.38 -13.16 1.29
C PRO A 9 -2.71 -12.53 1.75
N GLY A 10 -3.52 -12.08 0.79
CA GLY A 10 -4.80 -11.45 1.08
C GLY A 10 -5.46 -10.88 -0.17
N ALA A 11 -6.77 -10.66 -0.11
CA ALA A 11 -7.52 -10.05 -1.21
C ALA A 11 -7.02 -8.63 -1.46
N GLY A 12 -6.63 -8.33 -2.71
CA GLY A 12 -6.07 -7.02 -3.09
C GLY A 12 -4.55 -6.94 -3.02
N ARG A 13 -3.84 -8.02 -2.64
CA ARG A 13 -2.37 -8.08 -2.69
C ARG A 13 -1.85 -7.77 -4.09
N GLU A 14 -2.46 -8.38 -5.11
CA GLU A 14 -2.03 -8.22 -6.51
C GLU A 14 -2.11 -6.76 -6.97
N LEU A 15 -3.04 -5.98 -6.43
CA LEU A 15 -3.15 -4.56 -6.75
C LEU A 15 -1.98 -3.76 -6.20
N VAL A 16 -1.52 -4.08 -4.98
CA VAL A 16 -0.33 -3.42 -4.42
C VAL A 16 0.93 -3.80 -5.20
N GLU A 17 1.08 -5.08 -5.56
CA GLU A 17 2.22 -5.56 -6.36
C GLU A 17 2.29 -4.90 -7.74
N GLN A 18 1.14 -4.67 -8.37
CA GLN A 18 1.05 -4.05 -9.69
C GLN A 18 1.23 -2.53 -9.66
N ASN A 19 0.77 -1.85 -8.60
CA ASN A 19 0.64 -0.38 -8.59
C ASN A 19 1.67 0.34 -7.69
N CYS A 20 2.29 -0.33 -6.71
CA CYS A 20 3.08 0.35 -5.67
C CYS A 20 4.60 0.14 -5.79
N ASN A 21 5.05 -0.74 -6.70
CA ASN A 21 6.47 -1.10 -6.84
C ASN A 21 7.19 -0.34 -7.97
N SER A 22 6.53 0.63 -8.61
CA SER A 22 7.12 1.40 -9.71
C SER A 22 8.14 2.46 -9.26
N CYS A 23 8.02 2.95 -8.03
CA CYS A 23 8.80 4.09 -7.53
C CYS A 23 9.73 3.73 -6.36
N HIS A 24 9.36 2.74 -5.54
CA HIS A 24 10.15 2.23 -4.42
C HIS A 24 9.73 0.78 -4.15
N THR A 25 10.49 0.09 -3.28
CA THR A 25 10.16 -1.28 -2.88
C THR A 25 8.95 -1.33 -1.95
N SER A 26 8.35 -2.51 -1.84
CA SER A 26 7.26 -2.79 -0.89
C SER A 26 7.69 -2.76 0.59
N ALA A 27 9.00 -2.63 0.89
CA ALA A 27 9.52 -2.61 2.25
C ALA A 27 8.88 -1.50 3.12
N TYR A 28 8.51 -0.37 2.51
CA TYR A 28 7.80 0.72 3.18
C TYR A 28 6.44 0.29 3.74
N VAL A 29 5.78 -0.71 3.15
CA VAL A 29 4.51 -1.24 3.67
C VAL A 29 4.74 -1.85 5.06
N GLN A 30 5.78 -2.68 5.19
CA GLN A 30 6.10 -3.31 6.47
C GLN A 30 6.58 -2.29 7.51
N MET A 31 7.44 -1.34 7.10
CA MET A 31 7.93 -0.30 8.00
C MET A 31 6.81 0.56 8.59
N ASN A 32 5.78 0.87 7.79
CA ASN A 32 4.66 1.70 8.23
C ASN A 32 3.59 0.92 9.00
N SER A 33 3.57 -0.43 8.88
CA SER A 33 2.54 -1.29 9.47
C SER A 33 2.43 -1.22 11.01
N ALA A 34 3.49 -0.78 11.69
CA ALA A 34 3.49 -0.57 13.13
C ALA A 34 2.72 0.70 13.56
N PHE A 35 2.44 1.63 12.63
CA PHE A 35 1.94 2.97 12.94
C PHE A 35 0.61 3.29 12.25
N LEU A 36 0.38 2.76 11.05
CA LEU A 36 -0.76 3.15 10.24
C LEU A 36 -1.95 2.24 10.50
N ASN A 37 -3.03 2.81 11.03
CA ASN A 37 -4.37 2.24 10.99
C ASN A 37 -5.05 2.59 9.65
N GLU A 38 -6.34 2.26 9.49
CA GLU A 38 -7.09 2.53 8.25
C GLU A 38 -7.00 3.99 7.77
N ALA A 39 -7.12 4.95 8.70
CA ALA A 39 -7.01 6.37 8.37
C ALA A 39 -5.59 6.74 7.90
N GLY A 40 -4.57 6.17 8.54
CA GLY A 40 -3.17 6.34 8.14
C GLY A 40 -2.90 5.78 6.74
N TRP A 41 -3.36 4.57 6.45
CA TRP A 41 -3.22 3.95 5.12
C TRP A 41 -3.99 4.72 4.05
N THR A 42 -5.19 5.19 4.37
CA THR A 42 -5.97 6.06 3.48
C THR A 42 -5.20 7.32 3.13
N ALA A 43 -4.59 7.98 4.12
CA ALA A 43 -3.80 9.18 3.89
C ALA A 43 -2.55 8.91 3.04
N GLU A 44 -1.81 7.84 3.33
CA GLU A 44 -0.60 7.50 2.56
C GLU A 44 -0.92 7.10 1.13
N VAL A 45 -1.93 6.26 0.88
CA VAL A 45 -2.33 5.89 -0.49
C VAL A 45 -2.77 7.14 -1.27
N ASN A 46 -3.60 7.99 -0.66
CA ASN A 46 -4.01 9.25 -1.29
C ASN A 46 -2.84 10.20 -1.55
N LYS A 47 -1.83 10.23 -0.69
CA LYS A 47 -0.60 11.01 -0.91
C LYS A 47 0.20 10.47 -2.09
N MET A 48 0.35 9.14 -2.21
CA MET A 48 1.01 8.53 -3.37
C MET A 48 0.32 8.89 -4.67
N VAL A 49 -1.01 8.83 -4.70
CA VAL A 49 -1.80 9.16 -5.90
C VAL A 49 -1.81 10.66 -6.21
N ASN A 50 -2.13 11.50 -5.23
CA ASN A 50 -2.43 12.92 -5.49
C ASN A 50 -1.19 13.81 -5.49
N VAL A 51 -0.18 13.49 -4.67
CA VAL A 51 1.02 14.32 -4.50
C VAL A 51 2.18 13.76 -5.32
N PHE A 52 2.36 12.44 -5.32
CA PHE A 52 3.44 11.79 -6.06
C PHE A 52 3.01 11.25 -7.43
N HIS A 53 1.74 11.42 -7.79
CA HIS A 53 1.20 11.05 -9.10
C HIS A 53 1.41 9.57 -9.45
N ALA A 54 1.35 8.69 -8.44
CA ALA A 54 1.37 7.25 -8.66
C ALA A 54 0.20 6.85 -9.60
N PRO A 55 0.46 6.06 -10.65
CA PRO A 55 -0.53 5.74 -11.68
C PRO A 55 -1.50 4.65 -11.21
N VAL A 56 -2.25 4.91 -10.15
CA VAL A 56 -3.24 3.98 -9.58
C VAL A 56 -4.63 4.31 -10.14
N PRO A 57 -5.35 3.34 -10.73
CA PRO A 57 -6.73 3.54 -11.14
C PRO A 57 -7.63 3.93 -9.94
N PRO A 58 -8.48 4.96 -10.05
CA PRO A 58 -9.34 5.41 -8.94
C PRO A 58 -10.21 4.30 -8.33
N GLU A 59 -10.63 3.33 -9.14
CA GLU A 59 -11.42 2.16 -8.74
C GLU A 59 -10.65 1.16 -7.86
N ASP A 60 -9.32 1.13 -7.95
CA ASP A 60 -8.47 0.20 -7.19
C ASP A 60 -8.02 0.79 -5.85
N ILE A 61 -8.08 2.12 -5.69
CA ILE A 61 -7.68 2.81 -4.45
C ILE A 61 -8.38 2.23 -3.21
N PRO A 62 -9.72 2.06 -3.17
CA PRO A 62 -10.38 1.50 -1.99
C PRO A 62 -9.94 0.07 -1.68
N ARG A 63 -9.65 -0.74 -2.71
CA ARG A 63 -9.23 -2.13 -2.55
C ARG A 63 -7.79 -2.23 -2.03
N ILE A 64 -6.91 -1.34 -2.48
CA ILE A 64 -5.54 -1.21 -1.97
C ILE A 64 -5.57 -0.80 -0.49
N ILE A 65 -6.35 0.22 -0.12
CA ILE A 65 -6.48 0.68 1.27
C ILE A 65 -7.02 -0.45 2.16
N ALA A 66 -8.06 -1.16 1.71
CA ALA A 66 -8.64 -2.28 2.44
C ALA A 66 -7.62 -3.41 2.67
N TYR A 67 -6.83 -3.76 1.66
CA TYR A 67 -5.75 -4.74 1.78
C TYR A 67 -4.69 -4.30 2.80
N LEU A 68 -4.17 -3.07 2.66
CA LEU A 68 -3.14 -2.53 3.56
C LEU A 68 -3.66 -2.44 5.00
N THR A 69 -4.92 -2.08 5.19
CA THR A 69 -5.55 -2.04 6.52
C THR A 69 -5.71 -3.44 7.10
N ALA A 70 -6.23 -4.39 6.33
CA ALA A 70 -6.48 -5.75 6.81
C ALA A 70 -5.19 -6.52 7.11
N GLN A 71 -4.15 -6.33 6.29
CA GLN A 71 -2.89 -7.07 6.41
C GLN A 71 -1.81 -6.32 7.20
N TYR A 72 -1.86 -5.00 7.24
CA TYR A 72 -0.81 -4.13 7.79
C TYR A 72 -1.34 -2.96 8.64
N GLY A 73 -2.60 -3.02 9.08
CA GLY A 73 -3.18 -2.04 9.98
C GLY A 73 -2.68 -2.20 11.42
N ALA A 74 -2.18 -1.11 12.01
CA ALA A 74 -2.06 -1.00 13.45
C ALA A 74 -3.46 -1.06 14.10
N ARG A 75 -3.55 -1.72 15.25
CA ARG A 75 -4.78 -1.85 16.04
C ARG A 75 -5.22 -0.51 16.63
#